data_AF-A0A7X6Q1V4-F1
#
_entry.id   AF-A0A7X6Q1V4-F1
#
_cell.length_a   1.000
_cell.length_b   1.000
_cell.length_c   1.000
_cell.angle_alpha   90.00
_cell.angle_beta   90.00
_cell.angle_gamma   90.00
#
_symmetry.space_group_name_H-M   'P 1'
#
loop_
_entity.id
_entity.type
_entity.pdbx_description
1 polymer ?
#
loop_
_entity_poly.entity_id
_entity_poly.type
_entity_poly.pdbx_seq_one_letter_code
_entity_poly.pdbx_strand_id
1 'polypeptide(L)'
;MDKIKHDIAQVFMDLAQGLETGQFGKKTSVAVIGPGSELGEDNVIQGCQLAARQGVEVLYLGNAQAEGVTTIPCDCADDAFETMEELLKSGQADAAVAMHYPFPIGVSTVGRVVAPATGKNVYLATTTGTNSTDRVEAMVLNTIAGIATAKADGLDNPSVGLLNLDGTR
;
A
#
# COMPACT_ATOMS: atom_id res chain seq x y z
N MET A 1 0.41 18.46 -27.91
CA MET A 1 0.26 19.87 -27.45
C MET A 1 -0.54 19.93 -26.14
N ASP A 2 -1.60 19.14 -25.98
CA ASP A 2 -2.39 19.11 -24.72
C ASP A 2 -1.68 18.49 -23.52
N LYS A 3 -0.89 17.41 -23.72
CA LYS A 3 -0.14 16.80 -22.61
C LYS A 3 0.82 17.77 -21.93
N ILE A 4 1.56 18.56 -22.74
CA ILE A 4 2.46 19.60 -22.24
C ILE A 4 1.70 20.68 -21.46
N LYS A 5 0.50 21.08 -21.91
CA LYS A 5 -0.32 22.05 -21.18
C LYS A 5 -0.82 21.49 -19.85
N HIS A 6 -1.20 20.22 -19.82
CA HIS A 6 -1.65 19.53 -18.61
C HIS A 6 -0.51 19.38 -17.60
N ASP A 7 0.68 18.96 -18.06
CA ASP A 7 1.87 18.84 -17.22
C ASP A 7 2.28 20.21 -16.64
N ILE A 8 2.23 21.28 -17.45
CA ILE A 8 2.49 22.65 -16.96
C ILE A 8 1.45 23.07 -15.93
N ALA A 9 0.16 22.81 -16.18
CA ALA A 9 -0.91 23.14 -15.24
C ALA A 9 -0.72 22.42 -13.89
N GLN A 10 -0.33 21.15 -13.91
CA GLN A 10 -0.04 20.37 -12.72
C GLN A 10 1.12 20.98 -11.92
N VAL A 11 2.21 21.37 -12.59
CA VAL A 11 3.35 22.03 -11.93
C VAL A 11 2.94 23.35 -11.27
N PHE A 12 2.07 24.14 -11.89
CA PHE A 12 1.56 25.37 -11.27
C PHE A 12 0.68 25.09 -10.03
N MET A 13 -0.13 24.03 -10.06
CA MET A 13 -0.93 23.61 -8.91
C MET A 13 -0.03 23.11 -7.76
N ASP A 14 0.99 22.30 -8.07
CA ASP A 14 1.95 21.79 -7.09
C ASP A 14 2.72 22.95 -6.43
N LEU A 15 3.08 23.98 -7.20
CA LEU A 15 3.70 25.21 -6.69
C LEU A 15 2.77 26.00 -5.77
N ALA A 16 1.50 26.16 -6.15
CA ALA A 16 0.50 26.84 -5.31
C ALA A 16 0.30 26.11 -3.98
N GLN A 17 0.15 24.78 -4.03
CA GLN A 17 0.04 23.94 -2.85
C GLN A 17 1.30 24.03 -1.97
N GLY A 18 2.50 24.06 -2.59
CA GLY A 18 3.76 24.22 -1.88
C GLY A 18 3.90 25.57 -1.18
N LEU A 19 3.37 26.65 -1.77
CA LEU A 19 3.34 27.98 -1.15
C LEU A 19 2.33 28.06 0.00
N GLU A 20 1.17 27.42 -0.11
CA GLU A 20 0.13 27.42 0.93
C GLU A 20 0.51 26.55 2.12
N THR A 21 1.12 25.39 1.88
CA THR A 21 1.36 24.36 2.90
C THR A 21 2.81 24.30 3.37
N GLY A 22 3.74 24.94 2.66
CA GLY A 22 5.18 24.83 2.89
C GLY A 22 5.80 23.49 2.48
N GLN A 23 5.02 22.59 1.87
CA GLN A 23 5.47 21.26 1.44
C GLN A 23 5.44 21.15 -0.09
N PHE A 24 6.62 20.94 -0.69
CA PHE A 24 6.77 20.82 -2.14
C PHE A 24 6.77 19.35 -2.59
N GLY A 25 5.99 19.04 -3.64
CA GLY A 25 5.89 17.72 -4.25
C GLY A 25 4.56 17.01 -3.99
N LYS A 26 4.19 16.06 -4.87
CA LYS A 26 2.97 15.25 -4.72
C LYS A 26 3.06 14.43 -3.43
N LYS A 27 2.07 14.57 -2.53
CA LYS A 27 1.93 13.69 -1.37
C LYS A 27 1.48 12.31 -1.84
N THR A 28 2.03 11.27 -1.24
CA THR A 28 1.50 9.93 -1.43
C THR A 28 0.18 9.83 -0.69
N SER A 29 -0.91 9.59 -1.43
CA SER A 29 -2.23 9.41 -0.84
C SER A 29 -2.45 7.94 -0.44
N VAL A 30 -2.88 7.71 0.79
CA VAL A 30 -3.05 6.36 1.35
C VAL A 30 -4.45 6.22 1.95
N ALA A 31 -5.22 5.28 1.41
CA ALA A 31 -6.50 4.87 1.99
C ALA A 31 -6.26 3.96 3.21
N VAL A 32 -6.86 4.26 4.36
CA VAL A 32 -6.67 3.47 5.58
C VAL A 32 -8.02 3.04 6.12
N ILE A 33 -8.24 1.73 6.20
CA ILE A 33 -9.48 1.17 6.73
C ILE A 33 -9.43 1.16 8.26
N GLY A 34 -10.42 1.80 8.89
CA GLY A 34 -10.62 1.80 10.33
C GLY A 34 -11.40 0.58 10.85
N PRO A 35 -12.63 0.34 10.35
CA PRO A 35 -13.48 -0.74 10.83
C PRO A 35 -12.82 -2.12 10.75
N GLY A 36 -13.01 -2.93 11.78
CA GLY A 36 -12.48 -4.29 11.85
C GLY A 36 -11.04 -4.41 12.37
N SER A 37 -10.40 -3.32 12.79
CA SER A 37 -9.09 -3.39 13.47
C SER A 37 -9.16 -4.13 14.81
N GLU A 38 -8.27 -5.09 15.04
CA GLU A 38 -8.13 -5.83 16.32
C GLU A 38 -7.74 -4.93 17.49
N LEU A 39 -7.15 -3.77 17.21
CA LEU A 39 -6.75 -2.78 18.21
C LEU A 39 -7.72 -1.59 18.30
N GLY A 40 -8.85 -1.65 17.59
CA GLY A 40 -9.87 -0.61 17.55
C GLY A 40 -9.54 0.59 16.64
N GLU A 41 -10.58 1.31 16.24
CA GLU A 41 -10.48 2.48 15.34
C GLU A 41 -9.67 3.63 15.94
N ASP A 42 -9.76 3.84 17.27
CA ASP A 42 -9.00 4.88 17.97
C ASP A 42 -7.48 4.72 17.78
N ASN A 43 -7.00 3.48 17.75
CA ASN A 43 -5.58 3.22 17.50
C ASN A 43 -5.22 3.48 16.03
N VAL A 44 -6.07 3.05 15.09
CA VAL A 44 -5.83 3.26 13.66
C VAL A 44 -5.75 4.75 13.33
N ILE A 45 -6.68 5.55 13.85
CA ILE A 45 -6.70 6.98 13.55
C ILE A 45 -5.54 7.75 14.21
N GLN A 46 -5.05 7.31 15.37
CA GLN A 46 -3.80 7.83 15.92
C GLN A 46 -2.61 7.56 14.99
N GLY A 47 -2.52 6.35 14.43
CA GLY A 47 -1.54 6.03 13.39
C GLY A 47 -1.67 6.92 12.15
N CYS A 48 -2.91 7.16 11.71
CA CYS A 48 -3.21 8.07 10.60
C CYS A 48 -2.72 9.50 10.88
N GLN A 49 -2.97 10.02 12.08
CA GLN A 49 -2.53 11.35 12.47
C GLN A 49 -0.99 11.46 12.49
N LEU A 50 -0.30 10.41 12.96
CA LEU A 50 1.17 10.36 12.93
C LEU A 50 1.70 10.34 11.49
N ALA A 51 1.08 9.57 10.60
CA ALA A 51 1.46 9.53 9.18
C ALA A 51 1.21 10.87 8.48
N ALA A 52 0.07 11.52 8.77
CA ALA A 52 -0.27 12.84 8.23
C ALA A 52 0.78 13.90 8.60
N ARG A 53 1.27 13.88 9.85
CA ARG A 53 2.36 14.77 10.31
C ARG A 53 3.69 14.52 9.60
N GLN A 54 3.89 13.33 9.05
CA GLN A 54 5.07 12.99 8.23
C GLN A 54 4.89 13.32 6.74
N GLY A 55 3.75 13.89 6.35
CA GLY A 55 3.49 14.35 4.98
C GLY A 55 2.73 13.36 4.09
N VAL A 56 2.24 12.24 4.65
CA VAL A 56 1.33 11.33 3.94
C VAL A 56 -0.06 11.97 3.86
N GLU A 57 -0.69 11.91 2.69
CA GLU A 57 -2.10 12.30 2.57
C GLU A 57 -2.98 11.11 2.96
N VAL A 58 -3.65 11.19 4.11
CA VAL A 58 -4.41 10.05 4.64
C VAL A 58 -5.89 10.21 4.32
N LEU A 59 -6.45 9.20 3.65
CA LEU A 59 -7.88 9.01 3.42
C LEU A 59 -8.39 7.92 4.38
N TYR A 60 -8.86 8.31 5.56
CA TYR A 60 -9.36 7.37 6.57
C TYR A 60 -10.79 6.93 6.22
N LEU A 61 -11.01 5.63 6.06
CA LEU A 61 -12.29 5.01 5.75
C LEU A 61 -12.92 4.50 7.05
N GLY A 62 -13.87 5.25 7.59
CA GLY A 62 -14.46 5.02 8.90
C GLY A 62 -15.07 6.28 9.49
N ASN A 63 -15.39 6.29 10.78
CA ASN A 63 -16.16 7.38 11.40
C ASN A 63 -15.36 8.29 12.35
N ALA A 64 -14.17 7.84 12.77
CA ALA A 64 -13.29 8.65 13.59
C ALA A 64 -12.73 9.87 12.82
N GLN A 65 -12.42 10.95 13.54
CA GLN A 65 -11.84 12.18 12.98
C GLN A 65 -10.55 12.55 13.69
N ALA A 66 -9.58 13.06 12.92
CA ALA A 66 -8.33 13.59 13.45
C ALA A 66 -7.81 14.74 12.58
N GLU A 67 -7.07 15.66 13.19
CA GLU A 67 -6.44 16.77 12.49
C GLU A 67 -5.46 16.27 11.42
N GLY A 68 -5.57 16.81 10.20
CA GLY A 68 -4.71 16.45 9.06
C GLY A 68 -5.07 15.13 8.37
N VAL A 69 -6.17 14.49 8.79
CA VAL A 69 -6.70 13.25 8.18
C VAL A 69 -8.03 13.56 7.50
N THR A 70 -8.18 13.13 6.26
CA THR A 70 -9.46 13.24 5.54
C THR A 70 -10.28 11.99 5.84
N THR A 71 -11.40 12.14 6.52
CA THR A 71 -12.31 11.02 6.82
C THR A 71 -13.37 10.87 5.74
N ILE A 72 -13.49 9.67 5.19
CA ILE A 72 -14.59 9.21 4.33
C ILE A 72 -15.44 8.26 5.17
N PRO A 73 -16.70 8.62 5.49
CA PRO A 73 -17.56 7.78 6.33
C PRO A 73 -17.78 6.40 5.72
N CYS A 74 -17.52 5.36 6.53
CA CYS A 74 -17.84 3.98 6.21
C CYS A 74 -18.41 3.30 7.46
N ASP A 75 -19.51 2.55 7.30
CA ASP A 75 -20.24 1.96 8.44
C ASP A 75 -19.71 0.57 8.83
N CYS A 76 -19.06 -0.15 7.91
CA CYS A 76 -18.52 -1.48 8.14
C CYS A 76 -17.28 -1.75 7.28
N ALA A 77 -16.65 -2.90 7.51
CA ALA A 77 -15.45 -3.29 6.77
C ALA A 77 -15.72 -3.50 5.27
N ASP A 78 -16.87 -4.06 4.90
CA ASP A 78 -17.22 -4.32 3.49
C ASP A 78 -17.36 -3.02 2.69
N ASP A 79 -18.08 -2.04 3.24
CA ASP A 79 -18.21 -0.68 2.67
C ASP A 79 -16.85 0.02 2.54
N ALA A 80 -16.00 -0.11 3.57
CA ALA A 80 -14.64 0.42 3.51
C ALA A 80 -13.77 -0.28 2.45
N PHE A 81 -13.94 -1.59 2.21
CA PHE A 81 -13.24 -2.31 1.14
C PHE A 81 -13.69 -1.85 -0.24
N GLU A 82 -14.99 -1.68 -0.47
CA GLU A 82 -15.53 -1.17 -1.74
C GLU A 82 -15.00 0.23 -2.04
N THR A 83 -15.10 1.13 -1.06
CA THR A 83 -14.58 2.50 -1.16
C THR A 83 -13.07 2.52 -1.42
N MET A 84 -12.29 1.69 -0.71
CA MET A 84 -10.85 1.56 -0.91
C MET A 84 -10.52 1.15 -2.36
N GLU A 85 -11.21 0.14 -2.89
CA GLU A 85 -11.03 -0.35 -4.26
C GLU A 85 -11.33 0.72 -5.31
N GLU A 86 -12.38 1.52 -5.10
CA GLU A 86 -12.72 2.64 -5.99
C GLU A 86 -11.67 3.75 -5.97
N LEU A 87 -11.16 4.10 -4.79
CA LEU A 87 -10.11 5.10 -4.63
C LEU A 87 -8.81 4.68 -5.31
N LEU A 88 -8.43 3.41 -5.19
CA LEU A 88 -7.27 2.84 -5.88
C LEU A 88 -7.46 2.82 -7.40
N LYS A 89 -8.61 2.34 -7.89
CA LYS A 89 -8.90 2.27 -9.33
C LYS A 89 -8.97 3.63 -10.01
N SER A 90 -9.48 4.64 -9.30
CA SER A 90 -9.59 6.01 -9.81
C SER A 90 -8.29 6.81 -9.69
N GLY A 91 -7.28 6.30 -8.98
CA GLY A 91 -6.02 7.00 -8.71
C GLY A 91 -6.14 8.13 -7.67
N GLN A 92 -7.23 8.17 -6.92
CA GLN A 92 -7.39 9.08 -5.78
C GLN A 92 -6.56 8.63 -4.57
N ALA A 93 -6.36 7.32 -4.41
CA ALA A 93 -5.39 6.73 -3.49
C ALA A 93 -4.23 6.09 -4.27
N ASP A 94 -2.99 6.40 -3.89
CA ASP A 94 -1.78 5.75 -4.43
C ASP A 94 -1.54 4.37 -3.79
N ALA A 95 -1.97 4.18 -2.53
CA ALA A 95 -1.84 2.92 -1.79
C ALA A 95 -2.97 2.75 -0.77
N ALA A 96 -3.05 1.56 -0.16
CA ALA A 96 -4.01 1.30 0.91
C ALA A 96 -3.43 0.46 2.05
N VAL A 97 -4.01 0.64 3.24
CA VAL A 97 -3.79 -0.15 4.44
C VAL A 97 -5.13 -0.77 4.84
N ALA A 98 -5.21 -2.09 4.75
CA ALA A 98 -6.39 -2.87 5.08
C ALA A 98 -6.06 -3.90 6.16
N MET A 99 -7.02 -4.15 7.06
CA MET A 99 -6.83 -5.06 8.20
C MET A 99 -7.16 -6.51 7.80
N HIS A 100 -8.44 -6.81 7.59
CA HIS A 100 -8.93 -8.15 7.24
C HIS A 100 -9.37 -8.25 5.78
N TYR A 101 -8.49 -7.83 4.86
CA TYR A 101 -8.83 -7.89 3.43
C TYR A 101 -8.97 -9.35 2.99
N PRO A 102 -10.09 -9.73 2.34
CA PRO A 102 -10.23 -11.07 1.78
C PRO A 102 -9.20 -11.21 0.67
N PHE A 103 -8.29 -12.18 0.74
CA PHE A 103 -7.29 -12.42 -0.31
C PHE A 103 -7.87 -13.36 -1.37
N PRO A 104 -8.52 -12.86 -2.46
CA PRO A 104 -9.00 -13.74 -3.51
C PRO A 104 -7.83 -14.41 -4.23
N ILE A 105 -8.13 -15.48 -4.98
CA ILE A 105 -7.14 -16.12 -5.84
C ILE A 105 -6.60 -15.08 -6.84
N GLY A 106 -5.27 -15.02 -6.96
CA GLY A 106 -4.57 -13.99 -7.72
C GLY A 106 -4.03 -12.85 -6.86
N VAL A 107 -4.38 -12.80 -5.57
CA VAL A 107 -3.88 -11.82 -4.61
C VAL A 107 -3.09 -12.51 -3.52
N SER A 108 -1.90 -11.99 -3.26
CA SER A 108 -1.02 -12.49 -2.21
C SER A 108 -0.12 -11.39 -1.68
N THR A 109 0.47 -11.63 -0.51
CA THR A 109 1.35 -10.68 0.18
C THR A 109 2.81 -11.12 0.11
N VAL A 110 3.69 -10.13 -0.01
CA VAL A 110 5.14 -10.30 0.18
C VAL A 110 5.51 -9.70 1.53
N GLY A 111 5.98 -10.55 2.44
CA GLY A 111 6.46 -10.11 3.76
C GLY A 111 7.92 -9.67 3.70
N ARG A 112 8.24 -8.50 4.26
CA ARG A 112 9.64 -8.09 4.49
C ARG A 112 10.01 -8.28 5.94
N VAL A 113 11.12 -8.96 6.19
CA VAL A 113 11.67 -9.19 7.53
C VAL A 113 13.15 -8.86 7.57
N VAL A 114 13.65 -8.42 8.72
CA VAL A 114 15.09 -8.27 8.95
C VAL A 114 15.62 -9.57 9.54
N ALA A 115 16.53 -10.25 8.84
CA ALA A 115 17.08 -11.52 9.28
C ALA A 115 17.89 -11.32 10.58
N PRO A 116 17.50 -11.93 11.73
CA PRO A 116 18.14 -11.65 13.01
C PRO A 116 19.64 -11.93 13.05
N ALA A 117 20.09 -12.96 12.32
CA ALA A 117 21.49 -13.38 12.32
C ALA A 117 22.41 -12.47 11.47
N THR A 118 21.87 -11.77 10.47
CA THR A 118 22.71 -11.00 9.51
C THR A 118 22.33 -9.54 9.39
N GLY A 119 21.19 -9.12 9.94
CA GLY A 119 20.64 -7.78 9.77
C GLY A 119 20.17 -7.45 8.35
N LYS A 120 20.17 -8.42 7.43
CA LYS A 120 19.78 -8.20 6.03
C LYS A 120 18.26 -8.27 5.87
N ASN A 121 17.72 -7.41 5.01
CA ASN A 121 16.33 -7.53 4.56
C ASN A 121 16.15 -8.84 3.77
N VAL A 122 15.12 -9.59 4.14
CA VAL A 122 14.67 -10.81 3.46
C VAL A 122 13.20 -10.60 3.08
N TYR A 123 12.86 -10.99 1.87
CA TYR A 123 11.50 -10.91 1.33
C TYR A 123 10.95 -12.32 1.16
N LEU A 124 9.82 -12.58 1.81
CA LEU A 124 9.11 -13.86 1.75
C LEU A 124 7.91 -13.70 0.83
N ALA A 125 8.01 -14.28 -0.37
CA ALA A 125 6.95 -14.29 -1.36
C ALA A 125 6.43 -15.72 -1.54
N THR A 126 5.22 -16.08 -1.10
CA THR A 126 4.21 -15.24 -0.42
C THR A 126 4.10 -15.58 1.07
N THR A 127 3.50 -14.67 1.84
CA THR A 127 3.16 -14.89 3.25
C THR A 127 1.70 -15.28 3.46
N THR A 128 0.77 -14.63 2.76
CA THR A 128 -0.68 -14.88 2.85
C THR A 128 -1.30 -14.75 1.45
N GLY A 129 -2.40 -15.45 1.21
CA GLY A 129 -3.06 -15.49 -0.11
C GLY A 129 -2.40 -16.47 -1.08
N THR A 130 -3.00 -16.61 -2.26
CA THR A 130 -2.50 -17.51 -3.32
C THR A 130 -2.59 -16.83 -4.69
N ASN A 131 -1.49 -16.81 -5.44
CA ASN A 131 -1.47 -16.21 -6.77
C ASN A 131 -2.08 -17.11 -7.86
N SER A 132 -2.04 -18.43 -7.70
CA SER A 132 -2.65 -19.39 -8.61
C SER A 132 -3.10 -20.64 -7.84
N THR A 133 -3.97 -21.44 -8.47
CA THR A 133 -4.30 -22.80 -8.02
C THR A 133 -3.25 -23.83 -8.49
N ASP A 134 -2.47 -23.51 -9.52
CA ASP A 134 -1.31 -24.29 -9.95
C ASP A 134 -0.06 -23.89 -9.15
N ARG A 135 0.67 -24.89 -8.66
CA ARG A 135 1.83 -24.66 -7.79
C ARG A 135 3.02 -24.06 -8.53
N VAL A 136 3.29 -24.50 -9.75
CA VAL A 136 4.44 -24.03 -10.54
C VAL A 136 4.20 -22.59 -10.96
N GLU A 137 3.01 -22.30 -11.47
CA GLU A 137 2.59 -20.95 -11.80
C GLU A 137 2.65 -20.03 -10.57
N ALA A 138 2.11 -20.46 -9.43
CA ALA A 138 2.17 -19.69 -8.20
C ALA A 138 3.62 -19.37 -7.79
N MET A 139 4.55 -20.34 -7.87
CA MET A 139 5.95 -20.08 -7.54
C MET A 139 6.62 -19.06 -8.47
N VAL A 140 6.32 -19.10 -9.77
CA VAL A 140 6.83 -18.11 -10.72
C VAL A 140 6.27 -16.72 -10.40
N LEU A 141 4.96 -16.59 -10.21
CA LEU A 141 4.31 -15.32 -9.85
C LEU A 141 4.83 -14.77 -8.52
N ASN A 142 4.97 -15.63 -7.51
CA ASN A 142 5.55 -15.28 -6.20
C ASN A 142 6.98 -14.77 -6.35
N THR A 143 7.80 -15.43 -7.19
CA THR A 143 9.18 -15.00 -7.45
C THR A 143 9.22 -13.60 -8.06
N ILE A 144 8.37 -13.34 -9.06
CA ILE A 144 8.26 -12.02 -9.70
C ILE A 144 7.82 -10.96 -8.69
N ALA A 145 6.78 -11.25 -7.90
CA ALA A 145 6.28 -10.35 -6.86
C ALA A 145 7.38 -10.02 -5.83
N GLY A 146 8.12 -11.03 -5.34
CA GLY A 146 9.23 -10.84 -4.41
C GLY A 146 10.36 -9.98 -4.96
N ILE A 147 10.76 -10.20 -6.22
CA ILE A 147 11.76 -9.35 -6.91
C ILE A 147 11.24 -7.91 -7.04
N ALA A 148 9.99 -7.73 -7.45
CA ALA A 148 9.39 -6.41 -7.63
C ALA A 148 9.35 -5.64 -6.30
N THR A 149 8.90 -6.28 -5.22
CA THR A 149 8.89 -5.68 -3.87
C THR A 149 10.31 -5.34 -3.40
N ALA A 150 11.27 -6.23 -3.58
CA ALA A 150 12.65 -5.98 -3.15
C ALA A 150 13.28 -4.80 -3.90
N LYS A 151 13.02 -4.68 -5.21
CA LYS A 151 13.47 -3.55 -6.02
C LYS A 151 12.78 -2.25 -5.62
N ALA A 152 11.49 -2.30 -5.31
CA ALA A 152 10.74 -1.13 -4.82
C ALA A 152 11.28 -0.62 -3.47
N ASP A 153 11.78 -1.52 -2.61
CA ASP A 153 12.47 -1.19 -1.34
C ASP A 153 13.96 -0.82 -1.54
N GLY A 154 14.43 -0.65 -2.78
CA GLY A 154 15.76 -0.15 -3.10
C GLY A 154 16.87 -1.21 -3.23
N LEU A 155 16.53 -2.50 -3.32
CA LEU A 155 17.51 -3.56 -3.62
C LEU A 155 17.64 -3.76 -5.13
N ASP A 156 18.68 -3.20 -5.75
CA ASP A 156 18.86 -3.19 -7.21
C ASP A 156 18.93 -4.60 -7.83
N ASN A 157 19.70 -5.50 -7.21
CA ASN A 157 19.95 -6.84 -7.71
C ASN A 157 19.60 -7.91 -6.65
N PRO A 158 18.31 -8.17 -6.40
CA PRO A 158 17.88 -9.16 -5.43
C PRO A 158 18.23 -10.58 -5.89
N SER A 159 18.79 -11.38 -5.00
CA SER A 159 18.95 -12.82 -5.21
C SER A 159 17.68 -13.57 -4.79
N VAL A 160 17.28 -14.56 -5.58
CA VAL A 160 16.13 -15.42 -5.26
C VAL A 160 16.61 -16.77 -4.73
N GLY A 161 16.02 -17.21 -3.63
CA GLY A 161 16.16 -18.57 -3.11
C GLY A 161 14.80 -19.27 -3.13
N LEU A 162 14.76 -20.52 -3.57
CA LEU A 162 13.57 -21.36 -3.49
C LEU A 162 13.66 -22.22 -2.24
N LEU A 163 12.73 -22.03 -1.30
CA LEU A 163 12.75 -22.72 0.00
C LEU A 163 12.34 -24.20 -0.11
N ASN A 164 11.62 -24.59 -1.16
CA ASN A 164 11.20 -25.97 -1.40
C ASN A 164 11.62 -26.44 -2.80
N LEU A 165 12.01 -27.70 -2.93
CA LEU A 165 12.38 -28.36 -4.20
C LEU A 165 11.18 -29.01 -4.90
N ASP A 166 10.09 -29.26 -4.17
CA ASP A 166 8.89 -29.87 -4.75
C ASP A 166 8.13 -28.85 -5.61
N GLY A 167 8.25 -29.02 -6.93
CA GLY A 167 7.63 -28.19 -7.95
C GLY A 167 8.60 -27.26 -8.70
N THR A 168 9.91 -27.30 -8.42
CA THR A 168 10.92 -26.47 -9.10
C THR A 168 11.34 -27.02 -10.47
N ARG A 169 10.47 -27.77 -11.14
CA ARG A 169 10.74 -28.42 -12.43
C ARG A 169 9.99 -27.74 -13.55
#